data_AF-A0A8T8E007-F1
#
_entry.id   AF-A0A8T8E007-F1
#
_cell.length_a   1.000
_cell.length_b   1.000
_cell.length_c   1.000
_cell.angle_alpha   90.00
_cell.angle_beta   90.00
_cell.angle_gamma   90.00
#
_symmetry.space_group_name_H-M   'P 1'
#
loop_
_entity.id
_entity.type
_entity.pdbx_description
1 polymer ?
#
loop_
_entity_poly.entity_id
_entity_poly.type
_entity_poly.pdbx_seq_one_letter_code
_entity_poly.pdbx_strand_id
1 'polypeptide(L)' 'MQIDTIEVYYDRKVQLSQFEPITFGATATVTLEDGDDPDEVYAEVAGDLQDAVERELARRVATKKREERE' A
#
# COMPACT_ATOMS: atom_id res chain seq x y z
N MET A 1 -21.47 -18.49 12.96
CA MET A 1 -20.32 -17.60 12.88
C MET A 1 -19.95 -17.54 11.41
N GLN A 2 -20.42 -16.50 10.73
CA GLN A 2 -20.08 -16.23 9.34
C GLN A 2 -18.82 -15.36 9.41
N ILE A 3 -17.73 -15.81 8.77
CA ILE A 3 -16.49 -15.03 8.73
C ILE A 3 -16.62 -14.15 7.50
N ASP A 4 -16.85 -12.86 7.71
CA ASP A 4 -16.83 -11.89 6.62
C ASP A 4 -15.41 -11.33 6.50
N THR A 5 -14.88 -11.32 5.28
CA THR A 5 -13.53 -10.84 4.97
C THR A 5 -13.58 -9.73 3.94
N ILE A 6 -12.78 -8.68 4.15
CA ILE A 6 -12.59 -7.61 3.19
C ILE A 6 -11.17 -7.63 2.63
N GLU A 7 -11.03 -7.40 1.33
CA GLU A 7 -9.74 -7.17 0.69
C GLU A 7 -9.58 -5.67 0.42
N VAL A 8 -8.49 -5.10 0.95
CA VAL A 8 -8.13 -3.70 0.78
C VAL A 8 -6.86 -3.65 -0.06
N TYR A 9 -6.86 -2.81 -1.10
CA TYR A 9 -5.76 -2.69 -2.04
C TYR A 9 -5.42 -1.23 -2.28
N TYR A 10 -4.13 -0.93 -2.32
CA TYR A 10 -3.61 0.36 -2.71
C TYR A 10 -2.39 0.19 -3.61
N ASP A 11 -2.41 0.80 -4.79
CA ASP A 11 -1.25 0.91 -5.66
C ASP A 11 -1.02 2.31 -6.17
N ARG A 12 0.23 2.56 -6.53
CA ARG A 12 0.66 3.77 -7.19
C ARG A 12 1.67 3.46 -8.28
N LYS A 13 1.46 4.07 -9.44
CA LYS A 13 2.42 4.07 -10.53
C LYS A 13 3.50 5.13 -10.28
N VAL A 14 4.77 4.72 -10.31
CA VAL A 14 5.90 5.61 -10.01
C VAL A 14 7.00 5.39 -11.05
N GLN A 15 7.62 6.48 -11.50
CA GLN A 15 8.78 6.44 -12.38
C GLN A 15 10.06 6.56 -11.54
N LEU A 16 10.77 5.45 -11.35
CA LEU A 16 11.99 5.41 -10.52
C LEU A 16 13.28 5.65 -11.31
N SER A 17 13.28 5.39 -12.61
CA SER A 17 14.40 5.60 -13.53
C SER A 17 13.90 6.17 -14.85
N GLN A 18 14.81 6.72 -15.67
CA GLN A 18 14.49 7.01 -17.07
C GLN A 18 14.00 5.70 -17.74
N PHE A 19 12.75 5.73 -18.22
CA PHE A 19 12.10 4.68 -19.00
C PHE A 19 11.63 3.40 -18.26
N GLU A 20 11.67 3.35 -16.92
CA GLU A 20 11.14 2.20 -16.17
C GLU A 20 10.09 2.60 -15.12
N PRO A 21 8.83 2.80 -15.52
CA PRO A 21 7.72 2.98 -14.59
C PRO A 21 7.36 1.66 -13.93
N ILE A 22 7.31 1.63 -12.61
CA ILE A 22 6.84 0.49 -11.84
C ILE A 22 5.47 0.79 -11.23
N THR A 23 4.62 -0.23 -11.14
CA THR A 23 3.46 -0.20 -10.23
C THR A 23 3.91 -0.77 -8.91
N PHE A 24 3.75 0.00 -7.85
CA PHE A 24 4.06 -0.44 -6.50
C PHE A 24 2.82 -0.30 -5.63
N GLY A 25 2.45 -1.36 -4.95
CA GLY A 25 1.25 -1.42 -4.14
C GLY A 25 1.29 -2.61 -3.20
N ALA A 26 0.29 -2.67 -2.34
CA ALA A 26 0.10 -3.75 -1.40
C ALA A 26 -1.39 -4.07 -1.28
N THR A 27 -1.65 -5.30 -0.84
CA THR A 27 -3.00 -5.80 -0.56
C THR A 27 -3.01 -6.31 0.88
N ALA A 28 -4.07 -6.00 1.61
CA ALA A 28 -4.35 -6.57 2.92
C ALA A 28 -5.69 -7.30 2.88
N THR A 29 -5.73 -8.48 3.49
CA THR A 29 -6.97 -9.21 3.74
C THR A 29 -7.28 -9.09 5.23
N VAL A 30 -8.45 -8.57 5.55
CA VAL A 30 -8.88 -8.34 6.93
C VAL A 30 -10.14 -9.14 7.21
N THR A 31 -10.14 -9.81 8.36
CA THR A 31 -11.31 -10.51 8.89
C THR A 31 -12.10 -9.54 9.75
N LEU A 32 -13.39 -9.40 9.48
CA LEU A 32 -14.30 -8.57 10.27
C LEU A 32 -14.78 -9.34 11.50
N GLU A 33 -14.88 -8.66 12.63
CA GLU A 33 -15.50 -9.15 13.86
C GLU A 33 -17.01 -8.85 13.89
N ASP A 34 -17.76 -9.57 14.73
CA ASP A 34 -19.20 -9.36 14.91
C ASP A 34 -19.46 -7.95 15.48
N GLY A 35 -20.01 -7.06 14.64
CA GLY A 35 -20.32 -5.67 15.01
C GLY A 35 -19.39 -4.63 14.40
N ASP A 36 -18.36 -5.04 13.65
CA ASP A 36 -17.54 -4.11 12.89
C ASP A 36 -18.34 -3.43 11.77
N ASP A 37 -18.07 -2.15 11.55
CA ASP A 37 -18.51 -1.44 10.36
C ASP A 37 -17.49 -1.68 9.23
N PRO A 38 -17.87 -2.37 8.13
CA PRO A 38 -16.96 -2.66 7.03
C PRO A 38 -16.34 -1.41 6.40
N ASP A 39 -17.06 -0.28 6.38
CA ASP A 39 -16.57 0.96 5.77
C ASP A 39 -15.54 1.64 6.67
N GLU A 40 -15.71 1.60 8.00
CA GLU A 40 -14.73 2.11 8.95
C GLU A 40 -13.45 1.28 8.93
N VAL A 41 -13.56 -0.05 8.98
CA VAL A 41 -12.40 -0.96 8.90
C VAL A 41 -11.68 -0.81 7.56
N TYR A 42 -12.42 -0.69 6.46
CA TYR A 42 -11.83 -0.42 5.15
C TYR A 42 -11.04 0.89 5.13
N ALA A 43 -11.61 1.98 5.65
CA ALA A 43 -10.97 3.29 5.64
C ALA A 43 -9.69 3.33 6.49
N GLU A 44 -9.70 2.68 7.65
CA GLU A 44 -8.53 2.55 8.52
C GLU A 44 -7.41 1.77 7.80
N VAL A 45 -7.74 0.58 7.31
CA VAL A 45 -6.78 -0.32 6.66
C VAL A 45 -6.25 0.29 5.36
N ALA A 46 -7.08 1.02 4.61
CA ALA A 46 -6.65 1.73 3.40
C ALA A 46 -5.64 2.85 3.72
N GLY A 47 -5.86 3.59 4.81
CA GLY A 47 -4.92 4.60 5.30
C GLY A 47 -3.56 4.01 5.65
N ASP A 48 -3.55 2.92 6.42
CA ASP A 48 -2.33 2.21 6.81
C ASP A 48 -1.58 1.64 5.60
N LEU A 49 -2.31 1.07 4.64
CA LEU A 49 -1.76 0.56 3.38
C LEU A 49 -1.11 1.67 2.56
N GLN A 50 -1.80 2.81 2.43
CA GLN A 50 -1.28 3.97 1.73
C GLN A 50 0.02 4.47 2.38
N ASP A 51 0.04 4.65 3.70
CA ASP A 51 1.22 5.11 4.42
C ASP A 51 2.40 4.14 4.31
N ALA A 52 2.13 2.83 4.36
CA ALA A 52 3.15 1.80 4.18
C ALA A 52 3.74 1.83 2.76
N VAL A 53 2.88 1.93 1.75
CA VAL A 53 3.28 1.98 0.33
C VAL A 53 4.10 3.25 0.05
N GLU A 54 3.64 4.41 0.51
CA GLU A 54 4.33 5.70 0.33
C GLU A 54 5.68 5.75 1.05
N ARG A 55 5.77 5.23 2.28
CA ARG A 55 7.03 5.15 3.03
C ARG A 55 8.05 4.27 2.30
N GLU A 56 7.60 3.13 1.78
CA GLU A 56 8.47 2.21 1.05
C GLU A 56 8.92 2.79 -0.30
N LEU A 57 8.03 3.48 -1.00
CA LEU A 57 8.37 4.25 -2.20
C LEU A 57 9.42 5.31 -1.92
N ALA A 58 9.26 6.10 -0.86
CA ALA A 58 10.21 7.12 -0.48
C ALA A 58 11.62 6.54 -0.21
N ARG A 59 11.68 5.38 0.49
CA ARG A 59 12.94 4.65 0.69
C ARG A 59 13.58 4.22 -0.61
N ARG A 60 12.80 3.61 -1.52
CA ARG A 60 13.30 3.15 -2.83
C ARG A 60 13.81 4.29 -3.69
N VAL A 61 13.08 5.40 -3.75
CA VAL A 61 13.51 6.62 -4.46
C VAL A 61 14.82 7.16 -3.88
N ALA A 62 14.95 7.21 -2.55
CA ALA A 62 16.17 7.68 -1.89
C ALA A 62 17.37 6.79 -2.19
N THR A 63 17.21 5.47 -2.14
CA THR A 63 18.24 4.50 -2.52
C THR A 63 18.65 4.68 -3.98
N LYS A 64 17.70 4.75 -4.90
CA LYS A 64 17.97 4.94 -6.34
C LYS A 64 18.73 6.23 -6.63
N LYS A 65 18.31 7.35 -6.02
CA LYS A 65 19.03 8.63 -6.15
C LYS A 65 20.45 8.60 -5.57
N ARG A 66 20.73 7.72 -4.60
CA ARG A 66 22.09 7.53 -4.08
C ARG A 66 22.93 6.72 -5.07
N GLU A 67 22.39 5.64 -5.61
CA GLU A 67 23.05 4.82 -6.64
C GLU A 67 23.40 5.64 -7.90
N GLU A 68 22.54 6.57 -8.34
CA GLU A 68 22.81 7.43 -9.51
C GLU A 68 23.90 8.49 -9.29
N ARG A 69 24.31 8.75 -8.03
CA ARG A 69 25.33 9.76 -7.69
C ARG A 69 26.73 9.18 -7.54
N GLU A 70 26.85 7.86 -7.45
CA GLU A 70 28.13 7.11 -7.38
C GLU A 70 28.57 6.71 -8.79
#